data_AF-A0A8T2Z679-F1
#
_entry.id   AF-A0A8T2Z679-F1
#
_cell.length_a   1.000
_cell.length_b   1.000
_cell.length_c   1.000
_cell.angle_alpha   90.00
_cell.angle_beta   90.00
_cell.angle_gamma   90.00
#
_symmetry.space_group_name_H-M   'P 1'
#
loop_
_entity.id
_entity.type
_entity.pdbx_description
1 polymer ?
#
loop_
_entity_poly.entity_id
_entity_poly.type
_entity_poly.pdbx_seq_one_letter_code
_entity_poly.pdbx_strand_id
1 'polypeptide(L)'
;MGKLLCDSTAAVAETTFQTPTSPAVHWRDDPKATVDLSEQTLTIAAQPTWEDVIGLEDQQRRHLQRLQTKGVLWKHPKNDDSYPAVVFRLSHGGDVSADGNCLFTASQRAMAASEMDARKLRSRTVRRFVEDFGSVSGEEREVINGAIKHMYSPDLKNGWGIHVVQEVKLLANKEDRGSLDSAIEELVLLGMQREMAAESIYKERCVAVNDGPSWAKYMLISGSPDDEDDIITLQYTEEGLLSVDENREGHAAAFGDDIAIECLATEFKREIYV
;
A
#
# COMPACT_ATOMS: atom_id res chain seq x y z
N MET A 1 -1.62 19.40 15.52
CA MET A 1 -0.29 19.31 14.88
C MET A 1 0.78 19.64 15.89
N GLY A 2 1.54 18.65 16.36
CA GLY A 2 2.82 18.89 17.03
C GLY A 2 3.91 18.89 15.95
N LYS A 3 4.50 20.06 15.67
CA LYS A 3 5.64 20.16 14.75
C LYS A 3 6.81 19.39 15.37
N LEU A 4 7.41 18.48 14.62
CA LEU A 4 8.72 17.92 14.96
C LEU A 4 9.72 19.08 14.95
N LEU A 5 10.09 19.57 16.13
CA LEU A 5 11.16 20.55 16.27
C LEU A 5 12.48 19.80 16.18
N CYS A 6 13.04 19.78 14.97
CA CYS A 6 14.46 19.49 14.78
C CYS A 6 15.23 20.79 15.05
N ASP A 7 15.97 20.84 16.15
CA ASP A 7 16.91 21.93 16.42
C ASP A 7 18.04 21.87 15.37
N SER A 8 17.87 22.63 14.28
CA SER A 8 18.87 22.81 13.24
C SER A 8 19.52 24.18 13.37
N THR A 9 20.75 24.20 13.88
CA THR A 9 21.66 25.32 13.63
C THR A 9 22.46 25.00 12.37
N ALA A 10 22.00 25.46 11.21
CA ALA A 10 22.81 25.78 10.03
C ALA A 10 21.87 26.21 8.89
N ALA A 11 21.91 27.49 8.56
CA ALA A 11 21.20 28.09 7.46
C ALA A 11 21.83 27.69 6.11
N VAL A 12 21.01 27.24 5.15
CA VAL A 12 21.24 27.42 3.71
C VAL A 12 19.90 27.54 2.97
N ALA A 13 19.66 28.73 2.42
CA ALA A 13 18.65 29.19 1.44
C ALA A 13 17.47 28.28 1.04
N GLU A 14 16.25 28.68 1.45
CA GLU A 14 14.98 28.13 0.97
C GLU A 14 14.50 28.83 -0.31
N THR A 15 14.22 28.04 -1.34
CA THR A 15 13.38 28.43 -2.48
C THR A 15 11.95 28.01 -2.16
N THR A 16 11.01 28.94 -2.24
CA THR A 16 9.66 28.82 -1.70
C THR A 16 8.78 27.90 -2.55
N PHE A 17 8.36 26.75 -2.02
CA PHE A 17 7.23 25.97 -2.54
C PHE A 17 6.14 25.88 -1.48
N GLN A 18 4.94 26.37 -1.82
CA GLN A 18 3.75 26.38 -0.97
C GLN A 18 3.17 24.97 -0.86
N THR A 19 2.95 24.48 0.37
CA THR A 19 2.32 23.19 0.66
C THR A 19 0.79 23.32 0.68
N PRO A 20 0.01 22.44 0.03
CA PRO A 20 -1.45 22.43 0.14
C PRO A 20 -1.90 21.87 1.50
N THR A 21 -2.93 22.48 2.09
CA THR A 21 -3.56 22.06 3.35
C THR A 21 -4.47 20.84 3.16
N SER A 22 -4.12 19.71 3.78
CA SER A 22 -4.98 18.51 3.87
C SER A 22 -6.16 18.73 4.84
N PRO A 23 -7.35 18.15 4.58
CA PRO A 23 -8.51 18.28 5.46
C PRO A 23 -8.34 17.46 6.75
N ALA A 24 -8.80 18.03 7.87
CA ALA A 24 -8.74 17.41 9.19
C ALA A 24 -9.73 16.24 9.30
N VAL A 25 -9.22 15.02 9.47
CA VAL A 25 -10.02 13.84 9.82
C VAL A 25 -10.29 13.84 11.32
N HIS A 26 -11.56 13.71 11.70
CA HIS A 26 -12.00 13.57 13.09
C HIS A 26 -11.72 12.14 13.59
N TRP A 27 -10.92 12.00 14.64
CA TRP A 27 -10.59 10.71 15.28
C TRP A 27 -11.81 10.15 16.05
N ARG A 28 -12.05 8.84 15.96
CA ARG A 28 -13.03 8.11 16.80
C ARG A 28 -12.50 7.99 18.25
N ASP A 29 -13.42 7.94 19.21
CA ASP A 29 -13.12 7.76 20.64
C ASP A 29 -12.46 6.40 20.95
N ASP A 30 -11.46 6.43 21.84
CA ASP A 30 -10.59 5.31 22.24
C ASP A 30 -11.35 4.13 22.88
N PRO A 31 -11.16 2.88 22.43
CA PRO A 31 -11.32 1.74 23.30
C PRO A 31 -10.11 1.69 24.25
N LYS A 32 -10.35 1.74 25.56
CA LYS A 32 -9.32 1.50 26.60
C LYS A 32 -8.65 0.14 26.41
N ALA A 33 -7.59 0.07 25.62
CA ALA A 33 -6.73 -1.09 25.49
C ALA A 33 -5.54 -0.90 26.43
N THR A 34 -5.58 -1.57 27.59
CA THR A 34 -4.38 -1.80 28.40
C THR A 34 -3.47 -2.75 27.65
N VAL A 35 -2.48 -2.22 26.92
CA VAL A 35 -1.40 -3.01 26.33
C VAL A 35 -0.42 -3.33 27.46
N ASP A 36 -0.36 -4.61 27.85
CA ASP A 36 0.67 -5.10 28.75
C ASP A 36 2.02 -5.05 28.03
N LEU A 37 2.88 -4.12 28.45
CA LEU A 37 4.22 -3.85 27.91
C LEU A 37 5.30 -4.67 28.62
N SER A 38 4.92 -5.57 29.54
CA SER A 38 5.86 -6.43 30.22
C SER A 38 6.05 -7.74 29.44
N GLU A 39 7.29 -8.00 29.04
CA GLU A 39 7.76 -9.21 28.31
C GLU A 39 7.66 -9.19 26.77
N GLN A 40 8.34 -8.23 26.14
CA GLN A 40 8.99 -8.47 24.83
C GLN A 40 10.50 -8.33 24.97
N THR A 41 11.10 -9.22 25.74
CA THR A 41 12.55 -9.47 25.64
C THR A 41 12.77 -10.22 24.34
N LEU A 42 12.91 -9.47 23.25
CA LEU A 42 13.33 -10.01 21.96
C LEU A 42 14.64 -10.78 22.17
N THR A 43 14.63 -12.09 22.01
CA THR A 43 15.84 -12.88 21.79
C THR A 43 16.48 -12.34 20.53
N ILE A 44 17.53 -11.54 20.68
CA ILE A 44 18.32 -10.97 19.57
C ILE A 44 19.10 -12.13 18.94
N ALA A 45 18.45 -12.91 18.08
CA ALA A 45 19.16 -13.54 16.97
C ALA A 45 19.82 -12.41 16.16
N ALA A 46 21.05 -12.63 15.68
CA ALA A 46 21.87 -11.63 15.00
C ALA A 46 21.05 -10.79 14.00
N GLN A 47 20.65 -9.59 14.42
CA GLN A 47 19.88 -8.68 13.59
C GLN A 47 20.84 -8.16 12.50
N PRO A 48 20.39 -8.11 11.23
CA PRO A 48 21.20 -7.52 10.17
C PRO A 48 21.58 -6.08 10.56
N THR A 49 22.86 -5.77 10.44
CA THR A 49 23.37 -4.46 10.85
C THR A 49 23.12 -3.44 9.75
N TRP A 50 22.93 -2.16 10.09
CA TRP A 50 22.72 -1.11 9.08
C TRP A 50 23.92 -0.95 8.14
N GLU A 51 25.09 -1.45 8.53
CA GLU A 51 26.29 -1.56 7.70
C GLU A 51 26.09 -2.43 6.45
N ASP A 52 25.22 -3.43 6.54
CA ASP A 52 25.00 -4.42 5.48
C ASP A 52 23.93 -3.98 4.46
N VAL A 53 23.21 -2.88 4.75
CA VAL A 53 22.13 -2.39 3.90
C VAL A 53 22.69 -1.64 2.68
N ILE A 54 22.42 -2.17 1.50
CA ILE A 54 22.87 -1.62 0.22
C ILE A 54 22.08 -0.33 -0.10
N GLY A 55 22.76 0.67 -0.69
CA GLY A 55 22.13 1.92 -1.12
C GLY A 55 22.05 3.02 -0.05
N LEU A 56 22.42 2.72 1.21
CA LEU A 56 22.55 3.73 2.25
C LEU A 56 23.95 4.35 2.28
N GLU A 57 24.00 5.68 2.27
CA GLU A 57 25.21 6.46 2.51
C GLU A 57 25.67 6.38 3.97
N ASP A 58 26.96 6.61 4.22
CA ASP A 58 27.56 6.58 5.56
C ASP A 58 26.84 7.48 6.57
N GLN A 59 26.38 8.65 6.12
CA GLN A 59 25.63 9.57 6.98
C GLN A 59 24.26 8.99 7.36
N GLN A 60 23.56 8.36 6.43
CA GLN A 60 22.26 7.73 6.66
C GLN A 60 22.40 6.55 7.63
N ARG A 61 23.40 5.70 7.43
CA ARG A 61 23.71 4.57 8.33
C ARG A 61 23.92 5.02 9.77
N ARG A 62 24.75 6.06 9.99
CA ARG A 62 24.98 6.62 11.34
C ARG A 62 23.70 7.15 11.99
N HIS A 63 22.80 7.78 11.22
CA HIS A 63 21.54 8.27 11.76
C HIS A 63 20.60 7.11 12.16
N LEU A 64 20.48 6.08 11.32
CA LEU A 64 19.63 4.92 11.60
C LEU A 64 20.13 4.12 12.81
N GLN A 65 21.45 3.92 12.93
CA GLN A 65 22.07 3.33 14.11
C GLN A 65 21.79 4.13 15.39
N ARG A 66 21.82 5.47 15.30
CA ARG A 66 21.46 6.34 16.42
C ARG A 66 19.99 6.18 16.81
N LEU A 67 19.08 6.07 15.85
CA LEU A 67 17.65 5.82 16.10
C LEU A 67 17.41 4.42 16.69
N GLN A 68 18.12 3.40 16.23
CA GLN A 68 18.07 2.06 16.81
C GLN A 68 18.54 2.04 18.26
N THR A 69 19.64 2.75 18.56
CA THR A 69 20.25 2.75 19.90
C THR A 69 19.48 3.62 20.89
N LYS A 70 19.07 4.83 20.47
CA LYS A 70 18.47 5.83 21.36
C LYS A 70 16.95 5.85 21.33
N GLY A 71 16.35 5.42 20.22
CA GLY A 71 14.92 5.58 19.95
C GLY A 71 14.49 7.04 19.79
N VAL A 72 13.20 7.21 19.54
CA VAL A 72 12.47 8.46 19.49
C VAL A 72 11.52 8.50 20.68
N LEU A 73 11.74 9.45 21.60
CA LEU A 73 10.82 9.69 22.70
C LEU A 73 9.57 10.38 22.15
N TRP A 74 8.43 9.75 22.37
CA TRP A 74 7.13 10.30 22.07
C TRP A 74 6.37 10.57 23.37
N LYS A 75 5.74 11.74 23.43
CA LYS A 75 4.86 12.15 24.52
C LYS A 75 3.48 12.40 23.94
N HIS A 76 2.47 11.86 24.62
CA HIS A 76 1.09 12.08 24.21
C HIS A 76 0.76 13.60 24.19
N PRO A 77 0.03 14.12 23.19
CA PRO A 77 -0.22 15.57 23.06
C PRO A 77 -0.94 16.20 24.25
N LYS A 78 -1.78 15.42 24.95
CA LYS A 78 -2.46 15.88 26.19
C LYS A 78 -1.49 16.00 27.37
N ASN A 79 -0.28 15.44 27.27
CA ASN A 79 0.84 15.53 28.22
C ASN A 79 0.40 15.50 29.69
N ASP A 80 -0.43 14.51 30.00
CA ASP A 80 -0.95 14.21 31.34
C ASP A 80 -0.34 12.88 31.81
N ASP A 81 -0.16 12.72 33.12
CA ASP A 81 0.45 11.54 33.76
C ASP A 81 -0.33 10.25 33.46
N SER A 82 -1.57 10.38 32.98
CA SER A 82 -2.42 9.30 32.47
C SER A 82 -1.85 8.61 31.22
N TYR A 83 -0.95 9.27 30.47
CA TYR A 83 -0.35 8.74 29.25
C TYR A 83 1.19 8.73 29.37
N PRO A 84 1.81 7.57 29.67
CA PRO A 84 3.25 7.49 29.82
C PRO A 84 3.97 7.85 28.51
N ALA A 85 5.14 8.47 28.62
CA ALA A 85 5.99 8.69 27.48
C ALA A 85 6.49 7.35 26.94
N VAL A 86 6.47 7.19 25.62
CA VAL A 86 6.86 5.95 24.93
C VAL A 86 8.14 6.21 24.14
N VAL A 87 9.07 5.27 24.14
CA VAL A 87 10.27 5.34 23.29
C VAL A 87 10.11 4.37 22.13
N PHE A 88 9.92 4.89 20.92
CA PHE A 88 9.91 4.09 19.70
C PHE A 88 11.34 3.80 19.27
N ARG A 89 11.67 2.53 19.07
CA ARG A 89 13.00 2.13 18.56
C ARG A 89 12.88 1.66 17.13
N LEU A 90 13.92 1.95 16.36
CA LEU A 90 14.04 1.49 14.99
C LEU A 90 14.80 0.15 14.96
N SER A 91 14.30 -0.82 14.23
CA SER A 91 15.02 -2.06 13.89
C SER A 91 15.01 -2.29 12.40
N HIS A 92 16.05 -2.95 11.88
CA HIS A 92 16.09 -3.39 10.49
C HIS A 92 15.41 -4.76 10.39
N GLY A 93 14.23 -4.80 9.76
CA GLY A 93 13.46 -6.03 9.56
C GLY A 93 13.97 -6.93 8.42
N GLY A 94 15.09 -6.57 7.77
CA GLY A 94 15.62 -7.26 6.59
C GLY A 94 14.95 -6.85 5.29
N ASP A 95 15.55 -7.24 4.17
CA ASP A 95 15.10 -6.86 2.83
C ASP A 95 13.78 -7.53 2.43
N VAL A 96 12.94 -6.81 1.70
CA VAL A 96 11.70 -7.31 1.09
C VAL A 96 11.87 -7.42 -0.42
N SER A 97 11.31 -8.47 -1.00
CA SER A 97 11.33 -8.69 -2.45
C SER A 97 10.44 -7.67 -3.18
N ALA A 98 10.80 -7.35 -4.43
CA ALA A 98 9.99 -6.53 -5.33
C ALA A 98 8.91 -7.36 -6.05
N ASP A 99 8.20 -8.21 -5.33
CA ASP A 99 7.19 -9.15 -5.83
C ASP A 99 5.75 -8.68 -5.52
N GLY A 100 5.58 -7.43 -5.09
CA GLY A 100 4.32 -6.85 -4.63
C GLY A 100 3.83 -7.36 -3.26
N ASN A 101 4.53 -8.29 -2.60
CA ASN A 101 4.20 -8.77 -1.26
C ASN A 101 4.85 -7.93 -0.14
N CYS A 102 5.63 -6.91 -0.49
CA CYS A 102 6.49 -6.17 0.42
C CYS A 102 5.79 -5.68 1.70
N LEU A 103 4.56 -5.14 1.60
CA LEU A 103 3.77 -4.74 2.78
C LEU A 103 3.54 -5.94 3.71
N PHE A 104 3.01 -7.04 3.17
CA PHE A 104 2.66 -8.22 3.97
C PHE A 104 3.89 -8.91 4.55
N THR A 105 4.99 -9.00 3.79
CA THR A 105 6.27 -9.51 4.30
C THR A 105 6.82 -8.61 5.41
N ALA A 106 6.80 -7.28 5.23
CA ALA A 106 7.24 -6.34 6.25
C ALA A 106 6.38 -6.43 7.51
N SER A 107 5.06 -6.44 7.38
CA SER A 107 4.12 -6.56 8.49
C SER A 107 4.28 -7.89 9.23
N GLN A 108 4.42 -9.01 8.51
CA GLN A 108 4.70 -10.32 9.11
C GLN A 108 5.93 -10.26 10.02
N ARG A 109 7.04 -9.72 9.50
CA ARG A 109 8.31 -9.62 10.24
C ARG A 109 8.19 -8.68 11.43
N ALA A 110 7.59 -7.51 11.25
CA ALA A 110 7.39 -6.53 12.31
C ALA A 110 6.51 -7.07 13.45
N MET A 111 5.52 -7.91 13.13
CA MET A 111 4.64 -8.53 14.12
C MET A 111 5.23 -9.80 14.76
N ALA A 112 6.44 -10.22 14.36
CA ALA A 112 7.04 -11.50 14.74
C ALA A 112 6.09 -12.70 14.50
N ALA A 113 5.22 -12.60 13.49
CA ALA A 113 4.21 -13.60 13.16
C ALA A 113 4.83 -14.72 12.31
N SER A 114 5.85 -15.39 12.84
CA SER A 114 6.66 -16.39 12.11
C SER A 114 5.85 -17.57 11.58
N GLU A 115 4.70 -17.87 12.17
CA GLU A 115 3.81 -18.97 11.77
C GLU A 115 2.92 -18.63 10.56
N MET A 116 2.85 -17.36 10.17
CA MET A 116 1.95 -16.88 9.12
C MET A 116 2.74 -16.32 7.94
N ASP A 117 2.72 -17.02 6.82
CA ASP A 117 3.29 -16.51 5.55
C ASP A 117 2.58 -15.22 5.09
N ALA A 118 3.30 -14.37 4.35
CA ALA A 118 2.83 -13.13 3.76
C ALA A 118 1.56 -13.32 2.91
N ARG A 119 1.45 -14.42 2.15
CA ARG A 119 0.24 -14.72 1.38
C ARG A 119 -0.97 -14.99 2.28
N LYS A 120 -0.77 -15.75 3.36
CA LYS A 120 -1.84 -15.99 4.36
C LYS A 120 -2.24 -14.70 5.05
N LEU A 121 -1.27 -13.83 5.34
CA LEU A 121 -1.53 -12.52 5.92
C LEU A 121 -2.33 -11.62 4.95
N ARG A 122 -1.98 -11.61 3.66
CA ARG A 122 -2.78 -10.97 2.61
C ARG A 122 -4.21 -11.51 2.59
N SER A 123 -4.40 -12.83 2.52
CA SER A 123 -5.75 -13.42 2.50
C SER A 123 -6.56 -13.10 3.76
N ARG A 124 -5.94 -13.02 4.94
CA ARG A 124 -6.61 -12.56 6.17
C ARG A 124 -6.99 -11.09 6.10
N THR A 125 -6.10 -10.26 5.57
CA THR A 125 -6.35 -8.82 5.37
C THR A 125 -7.56 -8.61 4.46
N VAL A 126 -7.63 -9.33 3.34
CA VAL A 126 -8.79 -9.27 2.44
C VAL A 126 -10.05 -9.80 3.12
N ARG A 127 -9.97 -10.90 3.87
CA ARG A 127 -11.12 -11.41 4.62
C ARG A 127 -11.65 -10.36 5.60
N ARG A 128 -10.74 -9.69 6.33
CA ARG A 128 -11.09 -8.63 7.26
C ARG A 128 -11.81 -7.48 6.55
N PHE A 129 -11.28 -7.04 5.40
CA PHE A 129 -11.94 -6.04 4.57
C PHE A 129 -13.36 -6.46 4.17
N VAL A 130 -13.55 -7.69 3.69
CA VAL A 130 -14.86 -8.19 3.24
C VAL A 130 -15.87 -8.24 4.40
N GLU A 131 -15.43 -8.66 5.60
CA GLU A 131 -16.24 -8.64 6.80
C GLU A 131 -16.67 -7.21 7.17
N ASP A 132 -15.73 -6.27 7.20
CA ASP A 132 -15.99 -4.87 7.54
C ASP A 132 -16.91 -4.20 6.50
N PHE A 133 -16.58 -4.35 5.22
CA PHE A 133 -17.37 -3.83 4.09
C PHE A 133 -18.79 -4.42 4.04
N GLY A 134 -18.96 -5.68 4.45
CA GLY A 134 -20.26 -6.32 4.59
C GLY A 134 -21.09 -5.77 5.76
N SER A 135 -20.44 -5.26 6.80
CA SER A 135 -21.06 -4.80 8.04
C SER A 135 -21.47 -3.33 8.04
N VAL A 136 -20.86 -2.50 7.19
CA VAL A 136 -21.16 -1.06 7.11
C VAL A 136 -22.52 -0.76 6.46
N SER A 137 -23.02 0.46 6.70
CA SER A 137 -24.24 0.96 6.07
C SER A 137 -24.09 1.11 4.55
N GLY A 138 -25.21 1.21 3.83
CA GLY A 138 -25.18 1.44 2.38
C GLY A 138 -24.48 2.75 1.99
N GLU A 139 -24.68 3.83 2.75
CA GLU A 139 -24.03 5.12 2.50
C GLU A 139 -22.50 5.03 2.69
N GLU A 140 -22.06 4.38 3.77
CA GLU A 140 -20.63 4.17 4.04
C GLU A 140 -20.00 3.24 3.00
N ARG A 141 -20.74 2.24 2.51
CA ARG A 141 -20.30 1.38 1.41
C ARG A 141 -20.05 2.17 0.13
N GLU A 142 -20.93 3.11 -0.21
CA GLU A 142 -20.73 3.98 -1.40
C GLU A 142 -19.52 4.91 -1.24
N VAL A 143 -19.24 5.38 -0.01
CA VAL A 143 -18.01 6.15 0.28
C VAL A 143 -16.77 5.29 0.04
N ILE A 144 -16.75 4.05 0.55
CA ILE A 144 -15.64 3.11 0.34
C ILE A 144 -15.47 2.79 -1.15
N ASN A 145 -16.56 2.49 -1.86
CA ASN A 145 -16.53 2.26 -3.31
C ASN A 145 -15.98 3.47 -4.07
N GLY A 146 -16.40 4.68 -3.69
CA GLY A 146 -15.88 5.91 -4.26
C GLY A 146 -14.37 6.05 -4.05
N ALA A 147 -13.87 5.78 -2.84
CA ALA A 147 -12.44 5.81 -2.54
C ALA A 147 -11.65 4.80 -3.40
N ILE A 148 -12.11 3.55 -3.47
CA ILE A 148 -11.49 2.50 -4.29
C ILE A 148 -11.47 2.92 -5.77
N LYS A 149 -12.59 3.42 -6.28
CA LYS A 149 -12.67 3.90 -7.66
C LYS A 149 -11.68 5.02 -7.93
N HIS A 150 -11.53 6.00 -7.04
CA HIS A 150 -10.57 7.08 -7.24
C HIS A 150 -9.12 6.60 -7.25
N MET A 151 -8.79 5.53 -6.51
CA MET A 151 -7.43 4.99 -6.47
C MET A 151 -7.10 4.10 -7.67
N TYR A 152 -8.06 3.28 -8.12
CA TYR A 152 -7.78 2.17 -9.05
C TYR A 152 -8.48 2.29 -10.40
N SER A 153 -9.48 3.15 -10.52
CA SER A 153 -10.20 3.42 -11.76
C SER A 153 -10.64 4.89 -11.82
N PRO A 154 -9.69 5.85 -11.74
CA PRO A 154 -9.99 7.27 -11.66
C PRO A 154 -10.72 7.79 -12.90
N ASP A 155 -11.40 8.92 -12.75
CA ASP A 155 -11.97 9.64 -13.90
C ASP A 155 -10.85 10.36 -14.66
N LEU A 156 -10.45 9.80 -15.80
CA LEU A 156 -9.39 10.33 -16.67
C LEU A 156 -9.71 11.70 -17.28
N LYS A 157 -10.94 12.21 -17.15
CA LYS A 157 -11.29 13.57 -17.58
C LYS A 157 -10.91 14.63 -16.55
N ASN A 158 -10.59 14.24 -15.32
CA ASN A 158 -10.36 15.12 -14.19
C ASN A 158 -9.11 14.67 -13.39
N GLY A 159 -8.66 15.48 -12.42
CA GLY A 159 -7.66 15.03 -11.44
C GLY A 159 -6.18 15.11 -11.83
N TRP A 160 -5.85 15.67 -13.01
CA TRP A 160 -4.47 15.82 -13.49
C TRP A 160 -3.60 16.82 -12.68
N GLY A 161 -4.22 17.63 -11.81
CA GLY A 161 -3.51 18.59 -10.96
C GLY A 161 -2.78 17.98 -9.76
N ILE A 162 -2.92 16.68 -9.50
CA ILE A 162 -2.30 15.97 -8.37
C ILE A 162 -1.13 15.10 -8.84
N HIS A 163 -1.35 14.30 -9.87
CA HIS A 163 -0.32 13.46 -10.51
C HIS A 163 -0.46 13.53 -12.04
N VAL A 164 0.68 13.61 -12.72
CA VAL A 164 0.77 13.66 -14.19
C VAL A 164 0.53 12.32 -14.87
N VAL A 165 0.54 11.23 -14.10
CA VAL A 165 0.22 9.88 -14.54
C VAL A 165 -0.91 9.34 -13.66
N GLN A 166 -1.94 8.79 -14.29
CA GLN A 166 -3.03 8.08 -13.63
C GLN A 166 -3.05 6.63 -14.08
N GLU A 167 -3.42 5.72 -13.18
CA GLU A 167 -3.45 4.29 -13.48
C GLU A 167 -4.87 3.74 -13.35
N VAL A 168 -5.28 2.91 -14.31
CA VAL A 168 -6.50 2.10 -14.23
C VAL A 168 -6.09 0.64 -14.08
N LYS A 169 -6.54 -0.01 -13.00
CA LYS A 169 -6.32 -1.43 -12.74
C LYS A 169 -7.51 -2.25 -13.23
N LEU A 170 -7.20 -3.29 -13.99
CA LEU A 170 -8.15 -4.25 -14.53
C LEU A 170 -7.69 -5.67 -14.15
N LEU A 171 -8.65 -6.56 -13.95
CA LEU A 171 -8.42 -7.97 -13.66
C LEU A 171 -8.79 -8.80 -14.90
N ALA A 172 -7.79 -9.49 -15.45
CA ALA A 172 -7.95 -10.37 -16.58
C ALA A 172 -7.91 -11.82 -16.11
N ASN A 173 -9.01 -12.55 -16.28
CA ASN A 173 -9.03 -13.97 -15.96
C ASN A 173 -7.98 -14.72 -16.79
N LYS A 174 -7.15 -15.56 -16.13
CA LYS A 174 -6.07 -16.28 -16.80
C LYS A 174 -6.56 -17.22 -17.90
N GLU A 175 -7.73 -17.81 -17.73
CA GLU A 175 -8.35 -18.70 -18.73
C GLU A 175 -8.75 -17.94 -20.00
N ASP A 176 -9.11 -16.66 -19.87
CA ASP A 176 -9.54 -15.82 -20.99
C ASP A 176 -8.38 -15.17 -21.76
N ARG A 177 -7.14 -15.23 -21.26
CA ARG A 177 -5.98 -14.51 -21.82
C ARG A 177 -5.75 -14.78 -23.30
N GLY A 178 -5.87 -16.04 -23.73
CA GLY A 178 -5.74 -16.40 -25.14
C GLY A 178 -6.81 -15.76 -26.04
N SER A 179 -8.03 -15.59 -25.52
CA SER A 179 -9.12 -14.93 -26.24
C SER A 179 -8.92 -13.40 -26.30
N LEU A 180 -8.37 -12.81 -25.23
CA LEU A 180 -8.02 -11.39 -25.19
C LEU A 180 -6.94 -11.08 -26.21
N ASP A 181 -5.86 -11.88 -26.24
CA ASP A 181 -4.76 -11.71 -27.19
C ASP A 181 -5.24 -11.82 -28.65
N SER A 182 -6.11 -12.80 -28.92
CA SER A 182 -6.69 -12.98 -30.26
C SER A 182 -7.54 -11.78 -30.70
N ALA A 183 -8.32 -11.21 -29.79
CA ALA A 183 -9.15 -10.04 -30.08
C ALA A 183 -8.33 -8.75 -30.26
N ILE A 184 -7.24 -8.60 -29.50
CA ILE A 184 -6.29 -7.50 -29.70
C ILE A 184 -5.64 -7.61 -31.07
N GLU A 185 -5.16 -8.81 -31.43
CA GLU A 185 -4.53 -9.05 -32.73
C GLU A 185 -5.51 -8.80 -33.89
N GLU A 186 -6.78 -9.16 -33.75
CA GLU A 186 -7.81 -8.85 -34.75
C GLU A 186 -7.94 -7.34 -34.99
N LEU A 187 -8.00 -6.52 -33.93
CA LEU A 187 -8.05 -5.06 -34.06
C LEU A 187 -6.75 -4.49 -34.67
N VAL A 188 -5.60 -5.05 -34.31
CA VAL A 188 -4.31 -4.66 -34.90
C VAL A 188 -4.27 -4.97 -36.39
N LEU A 189 -4.76 -6.14 -36.82
CA LEU A 189 -4.87 -6.52 -38.23
C LEU A 189 -5.83 -5.62 -39.02
N LEU A 190 -6.83 -5.03 -38.36
CA LEU A 190 -7.71 -4.01 -38.92
C LEU A 190 -7.08 -2.60 -38.97
N GLY A 191 -5.83 -2.46 -38.53
CA GLY A 191 -5.04 -1.24 -38.61
C GLY A 191 -5.05 -0.37 -37.34
N MET A 192 -5.57 -0.88 -36.22
CA MET A 192 -5.50 -0.19 -34.93
C MET A 192 -4.08 -0.26 -34.33
N GLN A 193 -3.64 0.81 -33.65
CA GLN A 193 -2.42 0.76 -32.84
C GLN A 193 -2.58 -0.27 -31.71
N ARG A 194 -1.52 -1.02 -31.39
CA ARG A 194 -1.60 -2.15 -30.44
C ARG A 194 -2.10 -1.72 -29.07
N GLU A 195 -1.64 -0.59 -28.57
CA GLU A 195 -1.99 -0.05 -27.26
C GLU A 195 -3.46 0.35 -27.21
N MET A 196 -3.99 0.97 -28.26
CA MET A 196 -5.41 1.32 -28.38
C MET A 196 -6.30 0.07 -28.48
N ALA A 197 -5.84 -0.95 -29.23
CA ALA A 197 -6.53 -2.24 -29.32
C ALA A 197 -6.57 -2.93 -27.95
N ALA A 198 -5.43 -2.99 -27.26
CA ALA A 198 -5.30 -3.54 -25.92
C ALA A 198 -6.21 -2.81 -24.92
N GLU A 199 -6.15 -1.47 -24.89
CA GLU A 199 -7.02 -0.65 -24.05
C GLU A 199 -8.51 -0.96 -24.29
N SER A 200 -8.93 -1.00 -25.56
CA SER A 200 -10.32 -1.27 -25.92
C SER A 200 -10.76 -2.65 -25.44
N ILE A 201 -9.98 -3.70 -25.74
CA ILE A 201 -10.32 -5.08 -25.37
C ILE A 201 -10.30 -5.27 -23.86
N TYR A 202 -9.29 -4.73 -23.17
CA TYR A 202 -9.20 -4.87 -21.71
C TYR A 202 -10.31 -4.10 -21.00
N LYS A 203 -10.65 -2.88 -21.42
CA LYS A 203 -11.78 -2.14 -20.82
C LYS A 203 -13.13 -2.82 -21.07
N GLU A 204 -13.28 -3.50 -22.20
CA GLU A 204 -14.52 -4.19 -22.56
C GLU A 204 -14.68 -5.51 -21.79
N ARG A 205 -13.59 -6.27 -21.64
CA ARG A 205 -13.66 -7.69 -21.24
C ARG A 205 -13.08 -7.99 -19.86
N CYS A 206 -12.22 -7.13 -19.32
CA CYS A 206 -11.64 -7.31 -17.99
C CYS A 206 -12.51 -6.64 -16.91
N VAL A 207 -12.33 -7.06 -15.66
CA VAL A 207 -13.05 -6.48 -14.52
C VAL A 207 -12.29 -5.27 -14.00
N ALA A 208 -12.89 -4.09 -14.02
CA ALA A 208 -12.28 -2.91 -13.42
C ALA A 208 -12.28 -3.00 -11.89
N VAL A 209 -11.17 -2.57 -11.27
CA VAL A 209 -11.08 -2.42 -9.82
C VAL A 209 -11.71 -1.07 -9.44
N ASN A 210 -12.99 -1.08 -9.09
CA ASN A 210 -13.77 0.14 -8.88
C ASN A 210 -14.79 0.09 -7.73
N ASP A 211 -14.81 -1.01 -6.97
CA ASP A 211 -15.68 -1.22 -5.82
C ASP A 211 -15.04 -2.20 -4.81
N GLY A 212 -15.67 -2.37 -3.64
CA GLY A 212 -15.18 -3.29 -2.61
C GLY A 212 -14.95 -4.72 -3.11
N PRO A 213 -15.92 -5.38 -3.79
CA PRO A 213 -15.73 -6.73 -4.31
C PRO A 213 -14.58 -6.87 -5.31
N SER A 214 -14.43 -5.93 -6.24
CA SER A 214 -13.32 -5.96 -7.22
C SER A 214 -11.97 -5.66 -6.57
N TRP A 215 -11.91 -4.77 -5.57
CA TRP A 215 -10.72 -4.55 -4.75
C TRP A 215 -10.31 -5.80 -3.98
N ALA A 216 -11.28 -6.52 -3.40
CA ALA A 216 -11.00 -7.76 -2.68
C ALA A 216 -10.37 -8.81 -3.59
N LYS A 217 -10.87 -8.94 -4.83
CA LYS A 217 -10.27 -9.82 -5.85
C LYS A 217 -8.85 -9.36 -6.21
N TYR A 218 -8.68 -8.08 -6.52
CA TYR A 218 -7.38 -7.49 -6.82
C TYR A 218 -6.36 -7.78 -5.70
N MET A 219 -6.71 -7.49 -4.45
CA MET A 219 -5.83 -7.62 -3.31
C MET A 219 -5.52 -9.08 -2.94
N LEU A 220 -6.25 -10.07 -3.47
CA LEU A 220 -5.90 -11.48 -3.33
C LEU A 220 -4.78 -11.93 -4.27
N ILE A 221 -4.56 -11.21 -5.38
CA ILE A 221 -3.54 -11.56 -6.37
C ILE A 221 -2.17 -11.42 -5.72
N SER A 222 -1.50 -12.56 -5.60
CA SER A 222 -0.33 -12.72 -4.76
C SER A 222 0.99 -12.86 -5.50
N GLY A 223 0.93 -12.88 -6.83
CA GLY A 223 2.05 -13.31 -7.66
C GLY A 223 2.24 -14.84 -7.57
N SER A 224 1.14 -15.57 -7.39
CA SER A 224 1.13 -17.03 -7.40
C SER A 224 0.70 -17.53 -8.79
N PRO A 225 1.26 -18.64 -9.29
CA PRO A 225 0.71 -19.29 -10.48
C PRO A 225 -0.77 -19.66 -10.31
N ASP A 226 -1.19 -19.93 -9.07
CA ASP A 226 -2.56 -20.30 -8.71
C ASP A 226 -3.54 -19.10 -8.60
N ASP A 227 -3.08 -17.86 -8.76
CA ASP A 227 -3.99 -16.70 -8.78
C ASP A 227 -4.97 -16.83 -9.97
N GLU A 228 -6.26 -16.54 -9.79
CA GLU A 228 -7.28 -16.69 -10.84
C GLU A 228 -7.15 -15.64 -11.95
N ASP A 229 -6.75 -14.42 -11.58
CA ASP A 229 -6.68 -13.26 -12.45
C ASP A 229 -5.24 -12.72 -12.53
N ASP A 230 -4.88 -12.20 -13.70
CA ASP A 230 -3.71 -11.33 -13.89
C ASP A 230 -4.11 -9.85 -13.72
N ILE A 231 -3.18 -9.04 -13.20
CA ILE A 231 -3.36 -7.59 -13.13
C ILE A 231 -2.92 -6.96 -14.45
N ILE A 232 -3.81 -6.16 -15.04
CA ILE A 232 -3.50 -5.27 -16.15
C ILE A 232 -3.52 -3.83 -15.63
N THR A 233 -2.45 -3.09 -15.89
CA THR A 233 -2.35 -1.66 -15.55
C THR A 233 -2.32 -0.85 -16.84
N LEU A 234 -3.32 0.01 -17.00
CA LEU A 234 -3.34 1.01 -18.05
C LEU A 234 -2.85 2.33 -17.46
N GLN A 235 -1.72 2.86 -17.94
CA GLN A 235 -1.17 4.13 -17.48
C GLN A 235 -1.55 5.23 -18.46
N TYR A 236 -2.06 6.35 -17.95
CA TYR A 236 -2.50 7.49 -18.74
C TYR A 236 -1.74 8.74 -18.33
N THR A 237 -1.50 9.59 -19.32
CA THR A 237 -1.23 11.02 -19.12
C THR A 237 -2.45 11.81 -19.56
N GLU A 238 -2.45 13.13 -19.36
CA GLU A 238 -3.52 14.00 -19.86
C GLU A 238 -3.71 13.89 -21.38
N GLU A 239 -2.65 13.51 -22.11
CA GLU A 239 -2.67 13.34 -23.57
C GLU A 239 -3.27 12.01 -24.03
N GLY A 240 -3.47 11.05 -23.12
CA GLY A 240 -4.03 9.73 -23.42
C GLY A 240 -3.23 8.58 -22.82
N LEU A 241 -3.51 7.37 -23.31
CA LEU A 241 -2.84 6.15 -22.87
C LEU A 241 -1.33 6.23 -23.17
N LEU A 242 -0.52 6.07 -22.13
CA LEU A 242 0.93 6.07 -22.18
C LEU A 242 1.48 4.66 -22.40
N SER A 243 0.96 3.70 -21.63
CA SER A 243 1.47 2.32 -21.63
C SER A 243 0.42 1.33 -21.11
N VAL A 244 0.64 0.07 -21.45
CA VAL A 244 -0.11 -1.08 -20.94
C VAL A 244 0.91 -2.02 -20.30
N ASP A 245 0.75 -2.28 -19.01
CA ASP A 245 1.54 -3.25 -18.27
C ASP A 245 0.69 -4.47 -17.91
N GLU A 246 1.25 -5.66 -18.15
CA GLU A 246 0.55 -6.94 -18.07
C GLU A 246 1.35 -7.90 -17.19
N ASN A 247 0.79 -8.27 -16.04
CA ASN A 247 1.46 -9.21 -15.14
C ASN A 247 1.25 -10.68 -15.56
N ARG A 248 1.69 -11.05 -16.76
CA ARG A 248 1.43 -12.39 -17.33
C ARG A 248 2.13 -13.54 -16.58
N GLU A 249 3.28 -13.27 -15.99
CA GLU A 249 4.09 -14.30 -15.35
C GLU A 249 3.65 -14.54 -13.90
N GLY A 250 2.64 -13.81 -13.42
CA GLY A 250 2.21 -13.85 -12.03
C GLY A 250 3.36 -13.49 -11.09
N HIS A 251 4.21 -12.53 -11.45
CA HIS A 251 5.36 -12.13 -10.63
C HIS A 251 5.09 -10.84 -9.84
N ALA A 252 4.15 -10.02 -10.29
CA ALA A 252 3.69 -8.86 -9.55
C ALA A 252 2.45 -9.23 -8.73
N ALA A 253 2.52 -9.10 -7.41
CA ALA A 253 1.32 -9.11 -6.59
C ALA A 253 0.66 -7.73 -6.58
N ALA A 254 -0.61 -7.68 -6.17
CA ALA A 254 -1.23 -6.41 -5.82
C ALA A 254 -0.44 -5.74 -4.69
N PHE A 255 -0.04 -4.49 -4.93
CA PHE A 255 0.62 -3.66 -3.93
C PHE A 255 -0.36 -3.33 -2.81
N GLY A 256 0.10 -3.50 -1.57
CA GLY A 256 -0.65 -3.09 -0.40
C GLY A 256 -0.81 -1.57 -0.34
N ASP A 257 -2.03 -1.12 -0.05
CA ASP A 257 -2.46 0.27 0.04
C ASP A 257 -2.90 0.63 1.47
N ASP A 258 -3.38 1.85 1.66
CA ASP A 258 -3.87 2.33 2.95
C ASP A 258 -5.08 1.50 3.44
N ILE A 259 -5.91 0.97 2.53
CA ILE A 259 -7.02 0.06 2.89
C ILE A 259 -6.47 -1.22 3.50
N ALA A 260 -5.45 -1.83 2.88
CA ALA A 260 -4.79 -3.01 3.42
C ALA A 260 -4.13 -2.74 4.77
N ILE A 261 -3.51 -1.56 4.95
CA ILE A 261 -2.92 -1.14 6.23
C ILE A 261 -4.00 -1.00 7.32
N GLU A 262 -5.14 -0.38 7.02
CA GLU A 262 -6.25 -0.23 7.96
C GLU A 262 -6.85 -1.59 8.35
N CYS A 263 -6.97 -2.51 7.39
CA CYS A 263 -7.42 -3.87 7.63
C CYS A 263 -6.43 -4.64 8.52
N LEU A 264 -5.12 -4.52 8.27
CA LEU A 264 -4.09 -5.10 9.13
C LEU A 264 -4.15 -4.51 10.54
N ALA A 265 -4.26 -3.18 10.65
CA ALA A 265 -4.35 -2.49 11.93
C ALA A 265 -5.53 -3.02 12.77
N THR A 266 -6.69 -3.18 12.13
CA THR A 266 -7.91 -3.70 12.75
C THR A 266 -7.77 -5.18 13.13
N GLU A 267 -7.27 -6.02 12.22
CA GLU A 267 -7.08 -7.46 12.42
C GLU A 267 -6.19 -7.76 13.63
N PHE A 268 -5.11 -6.98 13.81
CA PHE A 268 -4.15 -7.17 14.90
C PHE A 268 -4.39 -6.27 16.10
N LYS A 269 -5.40 -5.38 16.05
CA LYS A 269 -5.70 -4.38 17.09
C LYS A 269 -4.47 -3.55 17.44
N ARG A 270 -3.79 -3.07 16.40
CA ARG A 270 -2.56 -2.28 16.50
C ARG A 270 -2.62 -1.11 15.55
N GLU A 271 -2.02 0.00 15.92
CA GLU A 271 -1.79 1.10 15.00
C GLU A 271 -0.58 0.76 14.11
N ILE A 272 -0.74 0.98 12.81
CA ILE A 272 0.31 0.77 11.81
C ILE A 272 0.54 2.10 11.11
N TYR A 273 1.80 2.51 11.03
CA TYR A 273 2.24 3.72 10.35
C TYR A 273 3.30 3.31 9.31
N VAL A 274 3.17 3.83 8.09
CA VAL A 274 4.08 3.59 6.97
C VAL A 274 4.73 4.90 6.56
#